data_AF-A0A2A4YPT2-F1
#
_entry.id   AF-A0A2A4YPT2-F1
#
_cell.length_a   1.000
_cell.length_b   1.000
_cell.length_c   1.000
_cell.angle_alpha   90.00
_cell.angle_beta   90.00
_cell.angle_gamma   90.00
#
_symmetry.space_group_name_H-M   'P 1'
#
loop_
_entity.id
_entity.type
_entity.pdbx_description
1 polymer ?
#
loop_
_entity_poly.entity_id
_entity_poly.type
_entity_poly.pdbx_seq_one_letter_code
_entity_poly.pdbx_strand_id
1 'polypeptide(L)'
;MTFLRDCKLSIVLILTLGLTACVMLSGDVPSQVEIPLTRIVKDKKILKYLLDEAKRAHVSKVILTGNAMLIKQCASPNAYGCATFESGLQQGEIYLNIEVHNGTNIVNITHKIAHVGAFRSSCFAHGNLWLEYLMEMAKRFETQFPNSKWEHSTPTGSVRTQYKRYAKQRSHC
;
A
#
# COMPACT_ATOMS: atom_id res chain seq x y z
N MET A 1 71.10 41.62 -20.46
CA MET A 1 70.14 41.35 -21.55
C MET A 1 69.21 40.23 -21.08
N THR A 2 67.89 40.50 -21.13
CA THR A 2 66.73 39.56 -21.15
C THR A 2 66.49 38.62 -19.95
N PHE A 3 65.52 38.89 -19.05
CA PHE A 3 64.03 38.68 -19.07
C PHE A 3 63.66 37.41 -18.25
N LEU A 4 63.06 37.50 -17.04
CA LEU A 4 61.60 37.39 -16.69
C LEU A 4 60.97 36.06 -17.22
N ARG A 5 60.10 35.29 -16.55
CA ARG A 5 59.23 35.47 -15.36
C ARG A 5 58.49 34.14 -15.08
N ASP A 6 58.21 33.91 -13.81
CA ASP A 6 56.94 33.43 -13.22
C ASP A 6 56.11 32.34 -13.94
N CYS A 7 56.17 31.11 -13.42
CA CYS A 7 55.06 30.16 -13.49
C CYS A 7 54.13 30.36 -12.27
N LYS A 8 53.03 31.10 -12.45
CA LYS A 8 51.90 31.09 -11.51
C LYS A 8 51.03 29.86 -11.77
N LEU A 9 50.98 28.97 -10.79
CA LEU A 9 50.10 27.81 -10.74
C LEU A 9 48.68 28.28 -10.35
N SER A 10 47.78 28.38 -11.32
CA SER A 10 46.36 28.64 -11.07
C SER A 10 45.66 27.33 -10.71
N ILE A 11 45.38 27.12 -9.42
CA ILE A 11 44.51 26.05 -8.93
C ILE A 11 43.06 26.49 -9.15
N VAL A 12 42.37 25.87 -10.11
CA VAL A 12 40.94 26.04 -10.35
C VAL A 12 40.20 25.12 -9.37
N LEU A 13 39.60 25.71 -8.34
CA LEU A 13 38.75 25.03 -7.37
C LEU A 13 37.33 24.90 -7.95
N ILE A 14 36.98 23.73 -8.50
CA ILE A 14 35.60 23.45 -8.93
C ILE A 14 34.80 23.01 -7.71
N LEU A 15 33.93 23.91 -7.24
CA LEU A 15 32.80 23.59 -6.36
C LEU A 15 31.88 22.59 -7.08
N THR A 16 31.73 21.37 -6.55
CA THR A 16 30.55 20.54 -6.78
C THR A 16 29.74 20.47 -5.49
N LEU A 17 28.83 21.43 -5.34
CA LEU A 17 27.69 21.32 -4.43
C LEU A 17 26.83 20.14 -4.91
N GLY A 18 26.92 19.03 -4.19
CA GLY A 18 26.03 17.89 -4.35
C GLY A 18 24.61 18.27 -3.92
N LEU A 19 23.84 18.83 -4.85
CA LEU A 19 22.39 18.76 -4.83
C LEU A 19 22.02 17.29 -5.07
N THR A 20 21.90 16.54 -3.98
CA THR A 20 21.21 15.24 -4.00
C THR A 20 19.76 15.54 -4.30
N ALA A 21 19.42 15.59 -5.59
CA ALA A 21 18.04 15.62 -6.03
C ALA A 21 17.37 14.37 -5.46
N CYS A 22 16.52 14.58 -4.45
CA CYS A 22 15.56 13.59 -4.01
C CYS A 22 14.69 13.30 -5.24
N VAL A 23 15.02 12.24 -5.97
CA VAL A 23 14.19 11.72 -7.05
C VAL A 23 12.90 11.29 -6.38
N MET A 24 11.95 12.21 -6.31
CA MET A 24 10.55 11.92 -6.05
C MET A 24 10.16 10.95 -7.16
N LEU A 25 10.21 9.64 -6.89
CA LEU A 25 9.52 8.65 -7.72
C LEU A 25 8.04 9.01 -7.64
N SER A 26 7.60 9.92 -8.53
CA SER A 26 6.22 9.99 -8.97
C SER A 26 5.95 8.76 -9.82
N GLY A 27 6.08 7.57 -9.21
CA GLY A 27 5.73 6.33 -9.86
C GLY A 27 4.23 6.31 -10.02
N ASP A 28 3.74 6.41 -11.24
CA ASP A 28 2.33 6.23 -11.52
C ASP A 28 1.85 4.90 -10.95
N VAL A 29 0.57 4.82 -10.60
CA VAL A 29 -0.03 3.57 -10.11
C VAL A 29 0.07 2.56 -11.26
N PRO A 30 0.56 1.33 -11.03
CA PRO A 30 0.64 0.34 -12.10
C PRO A 30 -0.75 0.08 -12.71
N SER A 31 -0.83 -0.01 -14.04
CA SER A 31 -2.08 -0.32 -14.75
C SER A 31 -2.72 -1.64 -14.30
N GLN A 32 -1.87 -2.56 -13.81
CA GLN A 32 -2.26 -3.83 -13.21
C GLN A 32 -2.98 -3.70 -11.84
N VAL A 33 -3.04 -2.50 -11.26
CA VAL A 33 -3.84 -2.15 -10.08
C VAL A 33 -5.07 -1.35 -10.51
N GLU A 34 -4.88 -0.36 -11.38
CA GLU A 34 -5.95 0.55 -11.80
C GLU A 34 -7.09 -0.12 -12.57
N ILE A 35 -6.77 -0.94 -13.59
CA ILE A 35 -7.77 -1.58 -14.45
C ILE A 35 -8.70 -2.52 -13.64
N PRO A 36 -8.19 -3.38 -12.75
CA PRO A 36 -9.04 -4.19 -11.88
C PRO A 36 -9.96 -3.36 -10.97
N LEU A 37 -9.42 -2.32 -10.31
CA LEU A 37 -10.19 -1.53 -9.34
C LEU A 37 -11.28 -0.68 -10.01
N THR A 38 -11.04 -0.13 -11.20
CA THR A 38 -12.07 0.62 -11.98
C THR A 38 -13.27 -0.26 -12.36
N ARG A 39 -13.08 -1.58 -12.51
CA ARG A 39 -14.19 -2.50 -12.81
C ARG A 39 -15.17 -2.63 -11.64
N ILE A 40 -14.68 -2.57 -10.41
CA ILE A 40 -15.47 -2.83 -9.19
C ILE A 40 -15.81 -1.57 -8.39
N VAL A 41 -15.01 -0.51 -8.46
CA VAL A 41 -15.25 0.75 -7.74
C VAL A 41 -15.71 1.82 -8.72
N LYS A 42 -16.99 2.20 -8.64
CA LYS A 42 -17.61 3.18 -9.56
C LYS A 42 -17.43 4.63 -9.14
N ASP A 43 -17.35 4.89 -7.83
CA ASP A 43 -17.09 6.24 -7.32
C ASP A 43 -15.62 6.60 -7.60
N LYS A 44 -15.41 7.64 -8.42
CA LYS A 44 -14.07 8.07 -8.84
C LYS A 44 -13.22 8.58 -7.69
N LYS A 45 -13.81 9.20 -6.67
CA LYS A 45 -13.07 9.70 -5.50
C LYS A 45 -12.60 8.52 -4.65
N ILE A 46 -13.48 7.55 -4.40
CA ILE A 46 -13.12 6.32 -3.68
C ILE A 46 -12.06 5.53 -4.44
N LEU A 47 -12.22 5.38 -5.76
CA LEU A 47 -11.22 4.73 -6.60
C LEU A 47 -9.87 5.43 -6.47
N LYS A 48 -9.82 6.76 -6.60
CA LYS A 48 -8.58 7.52 -6.43
C LYS A 48 -7.96 7.30 -5.06
N TYR A 49 -8.76 7.34 -3.99
CA TYR A 49 -8.29 7.03 -2.63
C TYR A 49 -7.63 5.65 -2.56
N LEU A 50 -8.29 4.60 -3.09
CA LEU A 50 -7.76 3.23 -3.06
C LEU A 50 -6.48 3.10 -3.88
N LEU A 51 -6.37 3.77 -5.03
CA LEU A 51 -5.16 3.78 -5.85
C LEU A 51 -4.00 4.46 -5.12
N ASP A 52 -4.27 5.59 -4.45
CA ASP A 52 -3.25 6.31 -3.68
C ASP A 52 -2.76 5.48 -2.48
N GLU A 53 -3.66 4.75 -1.79
CA GLU A 53 -3.28 3.84 -0.71
C GLU A 53 -2.54 2.60 -1.23
N ALA A 54 -2.97 2.02 -2.36
CA ALA A 54 -2.29 0.89 -2.99
C ALA A 54 -0.85 1.26 -3.38
N LYS A 55 -0.64 2.46 -3.94
CA LYS A 55 0.69 3.00 -4.24
C LYS A 55 1.52 3.18 -2.97
N ARG A 56 0.96 3.77 -1.90
CA ARG A 56 1.65 3.93 -0.61
C ARG A 56 2.08 2.60 0.00
N ALA A 57 1.28 1.56 -0.18
CA ALA A 57 1.58 0.20 0.28
C ALA A 57 2.51 -0.58 -0.66
N HIS A 58 2.82 -0.06 -1.86
CA HIS A 58 3.59 -0.77 -2.89
C HIS A 58 2.89 -2.02 -3.43
N VAL A 59 1.57 -1.93 -3.62
CA VAL A 59 0.80 -2.91 -4.37
C VAL A 59 1.15 -2.77 -5.84
N SER A 60 1.67 -3.83 -6.45
CA SER A 60 2.01 -3.88 -7.87
C SER A 60 0.88 -4.42 -8.74
N LYS A 61 0.00 -5.23 -8.17
CA LYS A 61 -1.02 -5.95 -8.93
C LYS A 61 -2.28 -6.23 -8.09
N VAL A 62 -3.44 -6.08 -8.73
CA VAL A 62 -4.73 -6.53 -8.19
C VAL A 62 -5.34 -7.54 -9.15
N ILE A 63 -5.84 -8.66 -8.64
CA ILE A 63 -6.39 -9.77 -9.42
C ILE A 63 -7.81 -10.04 -8.93
N LEU A 64 -8.78 -9.91 -9.82
CA LEU A 64 -10.15 -10.34 -9.58
C LEU A 64 -10.27 -11.81 -9.94
N THR A 65 -10.71 -12.65 -9.00
CA THR A 65 -10.69 -14.09 -9.20
C THR A 65 -11.79 -14.82 -8.43
N GLY A 66 -12.08 -16.05 -8.83
CA GLY A 66 -13.06 -16.93 -8.16
C GLY A 66 -12.40 -17.88 -7.15
N ASN A 67 -13.21 -18.65 -6.43
CA ASN A 67 -12.77 -19.50 -5.32
C ASN A 67 -11.66 -20.49 -5.72
N ALA A 68 -11.77 -21.14 -6.88
CA ALA A 68 -10.83 -22.17 -7.34
C ALA A 68 -9.40 -21.65 -7.52
N MET A 69 -9.26 -20.43 -8.01
CA MET A 69 -7.96 -19.75 -8.14
C MET A 69 -7.50 -19.18 -6.80
N LEU A 70 -8.43 -18.68 -5.99
CA LEU A 70 -8.14 -18.11 -4.69
C LEU A 70 -7.51 -19.13 -3.74
N ILE A 71 -8.03 -20.37 -3.70
CA ILE A 71 -7.48 -21.48 -2.87
C ILE A 71 -6.00 -21.77 -3.16
N LYS A 72 -5.55 -21.56 -4.41
CA LYS A 72 -4.14 -21.77 -4.76
C LYS A 72 -3.22 -20.73 -4.14
N GLN A 73 -3.76 -19.56 -3.78
CA GLN A 73 -3.03 -18.43 -3.22
C GLN A 73 -3.37 -18.17 -1.75
N CYS A 74 -4.51 -18.67 -1.29
CA CYS A 74 -5.08 -18.45 0.03
C CYS A 74 -5.19 -19.75 0.80
N ALA A 75 -4.90 -19.69 2.10
CA ALA A 75 -5.10 -20.82 3.01
C ALA A 75 -6.58 -21.24 3.21
N SER A 76 -7.56 -20.57 2.59
CA SER A 76 -8.99 -20.84 2.81
C SER A 76 -9.86 -20.66 1.56
N PRO A 77 -10.79 -21.60 1.28
CA PRO A 77 -11.72 -21.53 0.15
C PRO A 77 -12.80 -20.46 0.28
N ASN A 78 -13.08 -19.99 1.50
CA ASN A 78 -14.11 -18.97 1.76
C ASN A 78 -13.50 -17.59 2.05
N ALA A 79 -12.23 -17.39 1.69
CA ALA A 79 -11.59 -16.09 1.91
C ALA A 79 -12.20 -15.02 0.98
N TYR A 80 -12.50 -13.86 1.55
CA TYR A 80 -12.88 -12.66 0.78
C TYR A 80 -11.76 -12.17 -0.15
N GLY A 81 -10.52 -12.60 0.09
CA GLY A 81 -9.34 -12.27 -0.71
C GLY A 81 -8.04 -12.60 0.02
N CYS A 82 -6.91 -12.42 -0.66
CA CYS A 82 -5.56 -12.54 -0.09
C CYS A 82 -4.64 -11.42 -0.53
N ALA A 83 -3.57 -11.27 0.23
CA ALA A 83 -2.45 -10.40 -0.08
C ALA A 83 -1.17 -11.21 0.05
N THR A 84 -0.29 -11.09 -0.92
CA THR A 84 1.05 -11.68 -0.91
C THR A 84 2.07 -10.56 -1.04
N PHE A 85 3.30 -10.81 -0.59
CA PHE A 85 4.40 -9.86 -0.72
C PHE A 85 5.68 -10.59 -1.11
N GLU A 86 6.35 -10.07 -2.13
CA GLU A 86 7.62 -10.59 -2.59
C GLU A 86 8.75 -9.71 -2.06
N SER A 87 9.49 -10.22 -1.07
CA SER A 87 10.54 -9.47 -0.37
C SER A 87 11.69 -9.04 -1.28
N GLY A 88 12.01 -9.83 -2.31
CA GLY A 88 13.05 -9.51 -3.29
C GLY A 88 12.68 -8.31 -4.17
N LEU A 89 11.41 -8.17 -4.53
CA LEU A 89 10.91 -7.08 -5.38
C LEU A 89 10.30 -5.92 -4.58
N GLN A 90 10.12 -6.08 -3.27
CA GLN A 90 9.49 -5.11 -2.37
C GLN A 90 8.09 -4.66 -2.86
N GLN A 91 7.34 -5.61 -3.41
CA GLN A 91 6.03 -5.40 -4.01
C GLN A 91 5.02 -6.44 -3.52
N GLY A 92 3.76 -6.03 -3.41
CA GLY A 92 2.68 -6.94 -3.05
C GLY A 92 1.60 -7.10 -4.11
N GLU A 93 0.97 -8.26 -4.10
CA GLU A 93 -0.17 -8.57 -4.95
C GLU A 93 -1.42 -8.76 -4.11
N ILE A 94 -2.57 -8.34 -4.64
CA ILE A 94 -3.87 -8.51 -4.00
C ILE A 94 -4.75 -9.39 -4.89
N TYR A 95 -5.37 -10.40 -4.27
CA TYR A 95 -6.34 -11.29 -4.89
C TYR A 95 -7.70 -11.03 -4.25
N LEU A 96 -8.70 -10.61 -5.03
CA LEU A 96 -10.05 -10.31 -4.57
C LEU A 96 -11.02 -11.36 -5.09
N ASN A 97 -11.83 -11.90 -4.19
CA ASN A 97 -12.82 -12.91 -4.53
C ASN A 97 -14.10 -12.26 -5.09
N ILE A 98 -14.44 -12.54 -6.34
CA ILE A 98 -15.65 -11.99 -6.98
C ILE A 98 -16.90 -12.83 -6.73
N GLU A 99 -16.75 -14.05 -6.21
CA GLU A 99 -17.86 -14.99 -5.98
C GLU A 99 -18.44 -14.88 -4.56
N VAL A 100 -17.71 -14.23 -3.64
CA VAL A 100 -18.12 -14.07 -2.25
C VAL A 100 -18.68 -12.66 -2.01
N HIS A 101 -19.85 -12.59 -1.38
CA HIS A 101 -20.43 -11.31 -0.94
C HIS A 101 -19.42 -10.53 -0.09
N ASN A 102 -19.23 -9.24 -0.35
CA ASN A 102 -18.17 -8.38 0.23
C ASN A 102 -16.72 -8.66 -0.21
N GLY A 103 -16.45 -9.64 -1.06
CA GLY A 103 -15.09 -9.93 -1.55
C GLY A 103 -14.45 -8.81 -2.38
N THR A 104 -15.26 -7.91 -2.93
CA THR A 104 -14.83 -6.74 -3.71
C THR A 104 -15.26 -5.41 -3.10
N ASN A 105 -15.78 -5.41 -1.87
CA ASN A 105 -16.19 -4.15 -1.24
C ASN A 105 -14.97 -3.33 -0.81
N ILE A 106 -15.20 -2.03 -0.58
CA ILE A 106 -14.13 -1.09 -0.18
C ILE A 106 -13.39 -1.53 1.08
N VAL A 107 -14.11 -2.12 2.04
CA VAL A 107 -13.55 -2.55 3.32
C VAL A 107 -12.55 -3.68 3.10
N ASN A 108 -12.90 -4.68 2.29
CA ASN A 108 -12.03 -5.80 1.96
C ASN A 108 -10.84 -5.35 1.11
N ILE A 109 -11.03 -4.48 0.12
CA ILE A 109 -9.90 -3.94 -0.66
C ILE A 109 -8.91 -3.23 0.26
N THR A 110 -9.41 -2.34 1.13
CA THR A 110 -8.58 -1.61 2.11
C THR A 110 -7.86 -2.58 3.04
N HIS A 111 -8.56 -3.61 3.53
CA HIS A 111 -7.99 -4.66 4.36
C HIS A 111 -6.80 -5.36 3.68
N LYS A 112 -6.90 -5.69 2.38
CA LYS A 112 -5.81 -6.33 1.63
C LYS A 112 -4.64 -5.38 1.36
N ILE A 113 -4.91 -4.11 1.06
CA ILE A 113 -3.85 -3.09 0.94
C ILE A 113 -3.09 -2.95 2.27
N ALA A 114 -3.79 -2.95 3.42
CA ALA A 114 -3.16 -2.87 4.73
C ALA A 114 -2.24 -4.07 5.01
N HIS A 115 -2.60 -5.28 4.55
CA HIS A 115 -1.68 -6.43 4.61
C HIS A 115 -0.39 -6.12 3.88
N VAL A 116 -0.48 -5.75 2.59
CA VAL A 116 0.72 -5.43 1.79
C VAL A 116 1.57 -4.34 2.46
N GLY A 117 0.95 -3.29 3.01
CA GLY A 117 1.66 -2.22 3.73
C GLY A 117 2.40 -2.73 4.97
N ALA A 118 1.79 -3.63 5.74
CA ALA A 118 2.36 -4.20 6.96
C ALA A 118 3.40 -5.32 6.69
N PHE A 119 3.37 -5.95 5.53
CA PHE A 119 4.28 -7.05 5.16
C PHE A 119 5.76 -6.66 5.17
N ARG A 120 6.06 -5.35 5.09
CA ARG A 120 7.42 -4.79 5.17
C ARG A 120 8.20 -5.17 6.43
N SER A 121 7.53 -5.66 7.48
CA SER A 121 8.16 -6.10 8.73
C SER A 121 8.05 -7.61 8.99
N SER A 122 7.78 -8.44 7.97
CA SER A 122 7.73 -9.92 8.10
C SER A 122 6.67 -10.48 9.05
N CYS A 123 5.53 -9.80 9.22
CA CYS A 123 4.38 -10.33 9.98
C CYS A 123 3.17 -10.57 9.07
N PHE A 124 2.67 -11.81 9.06
CA PHE A 124 1.71 -12.32 8.07
C PHE A 124 0.26 -12.39 8.60
N ALA A 125 0.03 -12.00 9.86
CA ALA A 125 -1.26 -12.06 10.55
C ALA A 125 -1.84 -10.67 10.82
N HIS A 126 -3.05 -10.61 11.37
CA HIS A 126 -3.68 -9.37 11.88
C HIS A 126 -2.99 -8.82 13.16
N GLY A 127 -1.67 -8.67 13.11
CA GLY A 127 -0.84 -8.14 14.19
C GLY A 127 -0.93 -6.62 14.31
N ASN A 128 -0.19 -6.06 15.29
CA ASN A 128 -0.24 -4.64 15.61
C ASN A 128 0.07 -3.75 14.40
N LEU A 129 1.12 -4.06 13.62
CA LEU A 129 1.49 -3.23 12.47
C LEU A 129 0.39 -3.20 11.40
N TRP A 130 -0.27 -4.33 11.16
CA TRP A 130 -1.40 -4.38 10.24
C TRP A 130 -2.57 -3.53 10.73
N LEU A 131 -2.89 -3.62 12.02
CA LEU A 131 -3.93 -2.79 12.64
C LEU A 131 -3.57 -1.30 12.62
N GLU A 132 -2.29 -0.94 12.76
CA GLU A 132 -1.79 0.43 12.67
C GLU A 132 -1.97 0.98 11.25
N TYR A 133 -1.51 0.23 10.23
CA TYR A 133 -1.72 0.58 8.83
C TYR A 133 -3.20 0.75 8.50
N LEU A 134 -4.04 -0.20 8.90
CA LEU A 134 -5.47 -0.15 8.64
C LEU A 134 -6.14 1.05 9.35
N MET A 135 -5.69 1.39 10.56
CA MET A 135 -6.17 2.56 11.31
C MET A 135 -5.82 3.86 10.60
N GLU A 136 -4.60 3.99 10.10
CA GLU A 136 -4.20 5.19 9.36
C GLU A 136 -4.98 5.37 8.06
N MET A 137 -5.18 4.27 7.31
CA MET A 137 -6.03 4.27 6.13
C MET A 137 -7.44 4.74 6.51
N ALA A 138 -8.04 4.16 7.56
CA ALA A 138 -9.36 4.54 8.03
C ALA A 138 -9.47 6.04 8.39
N LYS A 139 -8.46 6.61 9.06
CA LYS A 139 -8.41 8.06 9.37
C LYS A 139 -8.37 8.92 8.11
N ARG A 140 -7.53 8.55 7.14
CA ARG A 140 -7.44 9.26 5.85
C ARG A 140 -8.75 9.15 5.07
N PHE A 141 -9.41 8.00 5.11
CA PHE A 141 -10.73 7.81 4.51
C PHE A 141 -11.79 8.70 5.15
N GLU A 142 -11.89 8.72 6.49
CA GLU A 142 -12.84 9.61 7.19
C GLU A 142 -12.59 11.09 6.89
N THR A 143 -11.33 11.48 6.73
CA THR A 143 -10.95 12.86 6.37
C THR A 143 -11.44 13.24 4.97
N GLN A 144 -11.34 12.33 4.00
CA GLN A 144 -11.75 12.59 2.61
C GLN A 144 -13.26 12.36 2.37
N PHE A 145 -13.87 11.48 3.15
CA PHE A 145 -15.27 11.05 3.04
C PHE A 145 -15.95 11.19 4.40
N PRO A 146 -16.23 12.43 4.86
CA PRO A 146 -16.86 12.65 6.15
C PRO A 146 -18.23 11.97 6.21
N ASN A 147 -18.58 11.43 7.38
CA ASN A 147 -19.81 10.68 7.65
C ASN A 147 -19.97 9.35 6.87
N SER A 148 -18.93 8.91 6.15
CA SER A 148 -18.93 7.59 5.54
C SER A 148 -18.98 6.49 6.61
N LYS A 149 -19.55 5.35 6.23
CA LYS A 149 -19.63 4.16 7.09
C LYS A 149 -18.94 2.98 6.42
N TRP A 150 -18.22 2.21 7.22
CA TRP A 150 -17.80 0.87 6.88
C TRP A 150 -18.72 -0.08 7.63
N GLU A 151 -19.66 -0.69 6.88
CA GLU A 151 -20.77 -1.46 7.44
C GLU A 151 -21.62 -0.61 8.41
N HIS A 152 -21.60 -0.94 9.71
CA HIS A 152 -22.44 -0.33 10.74
C HIS A 152 -21.67 0.70 11.61
N SER A 153 -20.42 1.02 11.29
CA SER A 153 -19.60 1.95 12.07
C SER A 153 -18.86 2.94 11.18
N THR A 154 -18.24 3.96 11.80
CA THR A 154 -17.27 4.79 11.10
C THR A 154 -16.05 3.91 10.75
N PRO A 155 -15.28 4.23 9.69
CA PRO A 155 -14.06 3.52 9.35
C PRO A 155 -13.15 3.25 10.56
N THR A 156 -12.81 4.25 11.36
CA THR A 156 -11.94 4.09 12.54
C THR A 156 -12.63 3.33 13.67
N GLY A 157 -13.96 3.44 13.80
CA GLY A 157 -14.76 2.62 14.71
C GLY A 157 -14.73 1.12 14.35
N SER A 158 -14.80 0.81 13.05
CA SER A 158 -14.64 -0.56 12.53
C SER A 158 -13.27 -1.13 12.86
N VAL A 159 -12.19 -0.37 12.62
CA VAL A 159 -10.83 -0.82 12.95
C VAL A 159 -10.64 -0.98 14.46
N ARG A 160 -11.19 -0.09 15.31
CA ARG A 160 -11.15 -0.26 16.78
C ARG A 160 -11.80 -1.56 17.25
N THR A 161 -12.86 -2.00 16.59
CA THR A 161 -13.50 -3.29 16.88
C THR A 161 -12.56 -4.45 16.54
N GLN A 162 -11.84 -4.35 15.43
CA GLN A 162 -10.83 -5.32 15.02
C GLN A 162 -9.64 -5.35 15.98
N TYR A 163 -9.16 -4.20 16.48
CA TYR A 163 -8.18 -4.15 17.57
C TYR A 163 -8.64 -4.95 18.78
N LYS A 164 -9.89 -4.79 19.23
CA LYS A 164 -10.40 -5.56 20.38
C LYS A 164 -10.43 -7.07 20.11
N ARG A 165 -10.70 -7.47 18.87
CA ARG A 165 -10.75 -8.88 18.45
C ARG A 165 -9.36 -9.51 18.35
N TYR A 166 -8.41 -8.79 17.75
CA TYR A 166 -7.09 -9.33 17.40
C TYR A 166 -5.98 -8.96 18.38
N ALA A 167 -6.05 -7.84 19.10
CA ALA A 167 -5.04 -7.50 20.13
C ALA A 167 -5.03 -8.48 21.32
N LYS A 168 -6.14 -9.19 21.57
CA LYS A 168 -6.19 -10.33 22.51
C LYS A 168 -5.42 -11.55 22.00
N GLN A 169 -5.28 -11.69 20.68
CA GLN A 169 -4.47 -12.71 20.03
C GLN A 169 -3.09 -12.08 19.80
N ARG A 170 -2.25 -12.03 20.84
CA ARG A 170 -0.82 -11.71 20.65
C ARG A 170 -0.23 -12.81 19.76
N SER A 171 -0.32 -12.65 18.44
CA SER A 171 0.45 -13.44 17.51
C SER A 171 1.89 -12.99 17.67
N HIS A 172 2.75 -13.91 18.10
CA HIS A 172 4.20 -13.73 18.15
C HIS A 172 4.72 -13.51 16.72
N CYS A 173 4.67 -12.25 16.32
CA CYS A 173 5.67 -11.54 15.54
C CYS A 173 6.32 -10.57 16.54
#